data_AF-A0A5Q4Z9G6-F1
#
_entry.id   AF-A0A5Q4Z9G6-F1
#
_cell.length_a   1.000
_cell.length_b   1.000
_cell.length_c   1.000
_cell.angle_alpha   90.00
_cell.angle_beta   90.00
_cell.angle_gamma   90.00
#
_symmetry.space_group_name_H-M   'P 1'
#
loop_
_entity.id
_entity.type
_entity.pdbx_description
1 polymer ?
#
loop_
_entity_poly.entity_id
_entity_poly.type
_entity_poly.pdbx_seq_one_letter_code
_entity_poly.pdbx_strand_id
1 'polypeptide(L)' 'MRNCEADGAITVAQVSIVSLLDSGCSRSEIAERLNTSAAVVGRQISRIRQKVRSGAYDPPPLPIELATTS' A
#
# COMPACT_ATOMS: atom_id res chain seq x y z
N MET A 1 -16.31 -2.78 -15.01
CA MET A 1 -15.16 -1.91 -14.67
C MET A 1 -13.90 -2.75 -14.80
N ARG A 2 -13.16 -2.62 -15.91
CA ARG A 2 -11.89 -3.35 -16.12
C ARG A 2 -10.82 -2.61 -15.32
N ASN A 3 -10.37 -3.20 -14.22
CA ASN A 3 -9.21 -2.69 -13.50
C ASN A 3 -7.99 -2.97 -14.37
N CYS A 4 -7.32 -1.90 -14.78
CA CYS A 4 -6.13 -1.90 -15.60
C CYS A 4 -5.01 -2.69 -14.89
N GLU A 5 -4.90 -3.98 -15.22
CA GLU A 5 -3.76 -4.81 -14.87
C GLU A 5 -2.78 -4.78 -16.06
N ALA A 6 -1.96 -3.75 -16.11
CA ALA A 6 -0.76 -3.74 -16.91
C ALA A 6 0.20 -2.71 -16.29
N ASP A 7 1.47 -3.10 -16.17
CA ASP A 7 2.60 -2.24 -15.82
C ASP A 7 2.87 -2.03 -14.32
N GLY A 8 3.41 -3.05 -13.62
CA GLY A 8 4.11 -2.93 -12.33
C GLY A 8 3.31 -2.42 -11.11
N ALA A 9 2.19 -1.76 -11.34
CA ALA A 9 1.50 -0.92 -10.42
C ALA A 9 0.74 -1.76 -9.42
N ILE A 10 0.63 -1.23 -8.22
CA ILE A 10 -0.28 -1.75 -7.21
C ILE A 10 -1.73 -1.44 -7.62
N THR A 11 -2.67 -2.29 -7.23
CA THR A 11 -4.09 -2.09 -7.56
C THR A 11 -4.67 -0.92 -6.75
N VAL A 12 -5.82 -0.38 -7.15
CA VAL A 12 -6.51 0.70 -6.41
C VAL A 12 -6.72 0.33 -4.94
N ALA A 13 -7.09 -0.92 -4.65
CA ALA A 13 -7.24 -1.40 -3.27
C ALA A 13 -5.91 -1.39 -2.50
N GLN A 14 -4.81 -1.73 -3.17
CA GLN A 14 -3.47 -1.69 -2.57
C GLN A 14 -3.01 -0.24 -2.33
N VAL A 15 -3.35 0.71 -3.22
CA VAL A 15 -3.11 2.15 -3.01
C VAL A 15 -3.80 2.64 -1.74
N SER A 16 -5.07 2.26 -1.54
CA SER A 16 -5.80 2.64 -0.32
C SER A 16 -5.17 2.05 0.94
N ILE A 17 -4.66 0.81 0.88
CA ILE A 17 -3.96 0.19 2.01
C ILE A 17 -2.65 0.95 2.33
N VAL A 18 -1.86 1.30 1.31
CA VAL A 18 -0.61 2.07 1.49
C VAL A 18 -0.90 3.44 2.10
N SER A 19 -1.87 4.17 1.54
CA SER A 19 -2.23 5.51 2.03
C SER A 19 -2.68 5.50 3.49
N LEU A 20 -3.45 4.49 3.91
CA LEU A 20 -3.87 4.36 5.31
C LEU A 20 -2.70 3.96 6.24
N LEU A 21 -1.75 3.15 5.76
CA LEU A 21 -0.54 2.83 6.51
C LEU A 21 0.34 4.06 6.70
N ASP A 22 0.53 4.87 5.65
CA ASP A 22 1.31 6.11 5.71
C ASP A 22 0.67 7.14 6.66
N SER A 23 -0.66 7.08 6.81
CA SER A 23 -1.41 7.87 7.79
C SER A 23 -1.31 7.33 9.22
N GLY A 24 -0.58 6.24 9.44
CA GLY A 24 -0.39 5.61 10.76
C GLY A 24 -1.51 4.66 11.19
N CYS A 25 -2.46 4.30 10.33
CA CYS A 25 -3.52 3.36 10.69
C CYS A 25 -2.98 1.94 10.92
N SER A 26 -3.49 1.27 11.95
CA SER A 26 -3.24 -0.14 12.19
C SER A 26 -3.96 -1.03 11.18
N ARG A 27 -3.53 -2.29 11.06
CA ARG A 27 -4.15 -3.27 10.15
C ARG A 27 -5.63 -3.51 10.45
N SER A 28 -6.03 -3.42 11.72
CA SER A 28 -7.42 -3.57 12.14
C SER A 28 -8.26 -2.37 11.69
N GLU A 29 -7.77 -1.15 11.90
CA GLU A 29 -8.45 0.07 11.44
C GLU A 29 -8.57 0.13 9.92
N ILE A 30 -7.54 -0.33 9.20
CA ILE A 30 -7.58 -0.45 7.73
C ILE A 30 -8.65 -1.47 7.32
N ALA A 31 -8.72 -2.60 8.01
CA ALA A 31 -9.71 -3.63 7.73
C ALA A 31 -11.14 -3.11 7.93
N GLU A 32 -11.39 -2.37 9.01
CA GLU A 32 -12.67 -1.71 9.27
C GLU A 32 -13.02 -0.69 8.18
N ARG A 33 -12.09 0.21 7.84
CA ARG A 33 -12.32 1.25 6.81
C ARG A 33 -12.57 0.69 5.42
N LEU A 34 -11.94 -0.43 5.08
CA LEU A 34 -12.06 -1.09 3.78
C LEU A 34 -13.11 -2.21 3.77
N ASN A 35 -13.87 -2.37 4.86
CA ASN A 35 -14.86 -3.43 5.05
C ASN A 35 -14.31 -4.82 4.67
N THR A 36 -13.13 -5.15 5.18
CA THR A 36 -12.43 -6.41 4.93
C THR A 36 -11.85 -6.99 6.22
N SER A 37 -11.08 -8.08 6.14
CA SER A 37 -10.42 -8.68 7.31
C SER A 37 -8.97 -8.23 7.43
N ALA A 38 -8.47 -8.12 8.67
CA ALA A 38 -7.07 -7.82 8.95
C ALA A 38 -6.10 -8.84 8.31
N ALA A 39 -6.53 -10.10 8.18
CA ALA A 39 -5.77 -11.14 7.48
C ALA A 39 -5.63 -10.87 5.97
N VAL A 40 -6.68 -10.36 5.33
CA VAL A 40 -6.63 -9.93 3.92
C VAL A 40 -5.71 -8.73 3.77
N VAL A 41 -5.83 -7.72 4.64
CA VAL A 41 -4.92 -6.56 4.66
C VAL A 41 -3.47 -7.00 4.79
N GLY A 42 -3.16 -7.88 5.76
CA GLY A 42 -1.82 -8.43 5.94
C GLY A 42 -1.26 -9.13 4.69
N ARG A 43 -2.09 -9.92 4.01
CA ARG A 43 -1.70 -10.56 2.73
C ARG A 43 -1.41 -9.53 1.64
N GLN A 44 -2.21 -8.47 1.52
CA GLN A 44 -1.97 -7.42 0.53
C GLN A 44 -0.69 -6.65 0.81
N ILE A 45 -0.41 -6.33 2.07
CA ILE A 45 0.86 -5.69 2.48
C ILE A 45 2.06 -6.56 2.06
N SER A 46 2.00 -7.87 2.30
CA SER A 46 3.08 -8.78 1.88
C SER A 46 3.29 -8.78 0.37
N ARG A 47 2.22 -8.74 -0.43
CA ARG A 47 2.31 -8.65 -1.90
C ARG A 47 2.92 -7.33 -2.36
N ILE A 48 2.52 -6.21 -1.74
CA ILE A 48 3.10 -4.89 -2.03
C ILE A 48 4.61 -4.91 -1.74
N ARG A 49 5.02 -5.41 -0.57
CA ARG A 49 6.46 -5.54 -0.21
C ARG A 49 7.23 -6.40 -1.20
N GLN A 50 6.63 -7.46 -1.74
CA GLN A 50 7.25 -8.27 -2.78
C GLN A 50 7.45 -7.48 -4.07
N LYS A 51 6.46 -6.69 -4.50
CA LYS A 51 6.55 -5.81 -5.68
C LYS A 51 7.62 -4.73 -5.51
N VAL A 52 7.74 -4.14 -4.31
CA VAL A 52 8.82 -3.19 -3.99
C VAL A 52 10.18 -3.86 -4.12
N ARG A 53 10.34 -5.04 -3.51
CA ARG A 53 11.61 -5.78 -3.58
C ARG A 53 12.01 -6.17 -5.00
N SER A 54 11.04 -6.49 -5.86
CA SER A 54 11.31 -6.83 -7.25
C SER A 54 11.50 -5.62 -8.16
N GLY A 55 11.40 -4.39 -7.63
CA GLY A 55 11.45 -3.15 -8.43
C GLY A 55 10.21 -2.94 -9.33
N ALA A 56 9.15 -3.71 -9.12
CA ALA A 56 7.91 -3.57 -9.89
C ALA A 56 7.07 -2.39 -9.41
N TYR A 57 7.24 -1.97 -8.16
CA TYR A 57 6.55 -0.84 -7.56
C TYR A 57 7.55 0.00 -6.76
N ASP A 58 7.64 1.29 -7.09
CA ASP A 58 8.40 2.25 -6.32
C ASP A 58 7.42 3.10 -5.48
N PRO A 59 7.36 2.90 -4.15
CA PRO A 59 6.48 3.67 -3.30
C PRO A 59 6.96 5.13 -3.23
N PRO A 60 6.04 6.10 -3.06
CA PRO A 60 6.44 7.47 -2.82
C PRO A 60 7.30 7.56 -1.54
N PRO A 61 8.29 8.47 -1.51
CA PRO A 61 9.15 8.64 -0.35
C PRO A 61 8.33 9.03 0.87
N LEU A 62 8.72 8.53 2.04
CA LEU A 62 8.02 8.87 3.27
C LEU A 62 8.21 10.36 3.60
N PRO A 63 7.25 11.03 4.26
CA PRO A 63 7.37 12.45 4.59
C PRO A 63 8.65 12.80 5.37
N ILE A 64 9.16 11.87 6.17
CA ILE A 64 10.41 12.04 6.93
C ILE A 64 11.65 12.10 6.02
N GLU A 65 11.64 11.41 4.89
CA GLU A 65 12.75 11.42 3.92
C GLU A 65 12.79 12.72 3.11
N LEU A 66 11.62 13.33 2.87
CA LEU A 66 11.52 14.65 2.27
C LEU A 66 12.03 15.76 3.20
N ALA A 67 11.79 15.62 4.51
CA ALA A 67 12.19 16.61 5.51
C ALA A 67 13.70 16.72 5.74
N THR A 68 14.50 15.72 5.36
CA THR A 68 15.96 15.71 5.53
C THR A 68 16.76 16.27 4.34
N THR A 69 16.09 16.73 3.28
CA THR A 69 16.76 17.22 2.05
C THR A 69 16.78 18.77 1.97
N SER A 70 16.81 19.46 3.12
CA SER A 70 16.90 20.94 3.22
C SER A 70 18.26 21.40 3.69
#